data_AF-A0A662ETG0-F1
#
_entry.id   AF-A0A662ETG0-F1
#
_cell.length_a   1.000
_cell.length_b   1.000
_cell.length_c   1.000
_cell.angle_alpha   90.00
_cell.angle_beta   90.00
_cell.angle_gamma   90.00
#
_symmetry.space_group_name_H-M   'P 1'
#
loop_
_entity.id
_entity.type
_entity.pdbx_description
1 polymer ?
#
loop_
_entity_poly.entity_id
_entity_poly.type
_entity_poly.pdbx_seq_one_letter_code
_entity_poly.pdbx_strand_id
1 'polypeptide(L)'
;NEVTYPFDLVDPDGIEAEVRRLARSVARRLRDSSLLCRTVRIKIRYPDFRTVTRQVRLGVGIDSEGLIETVAVYLLRERVALDEQGVRLIGVGAAHLAETTARQLPLFE
;
A
#
# COMPACT_ATOMS: atom_id res chain seq x y z
N ASN A 1 -6.64 -3.81 -0.29
CA ASN A 1 -7.78 -2.95 0.09
C ASN A 1 -7.89 -1.84 -0.93
N GLU A 2 -9.07 -1.63 -1.49
CA GLU A 2 -9.31 -0.51 -2.42
C GLU A 2 -10.69 0.09 -2.19
N VAL A 3 -10.82 1.36 -2.52
CA VAL A 3 -12.06 2.15 -2.40
C VAL A 3 -12.23 2.98 -3.66
N THR A 4 -13.41 2.87 -4.26
CA THR A 4 -13.88 3.79 -5.30
C THR A 4 -14.69 4.89 -4.63
N TYR A 5 -14.35 6.14 -4.92
CA TYR A 5 -15.03 7.29 -4.32
C TYR A 5 -16.23 7.72 -5.17
N PRO A 6 -17.33 8.18 -4.55
CA PRO A 6 -18.50 8.68 -5.27
C PRO A 6 -18.19 9.98 -6.04
N PHE A 7 -17.25 10.77 -5.52
CA PHE A 7 -16.70 11.97 -6.15
C PHE A 7 -15.18 11.85 -6.19
N ASP A 8 -14.57 12.40 -7.23
CA ASP A 8 -13.11 12.38 -7.38
C ASP A 8 -12.46 13.18 -6.25
N LEU A 9 -11.46 12.57 -5.60
CA LEU A 9 -10.66 13.25 -4.59
C LEU A 9 -9.63 14.13 -5.27
N VAL A 10 -9.72 15.44 -5.06
CA VAL A 10 -8.80 16.43 -5.65
C VAL A 10 -7.84 17.05 -4.64
N ASP A 11 -8.16 16.97 -3.35
CA ASP A 11 -7.31 17.45 -2.26
C ASP A 11 -6.15 16.48 -1.99
N PRO A 12 -4.88 16.89 -2.20
CA PRO A 12 -3.72 16.02 -1.95
C PRO A 12 -3.64 15.50 -0.52
N ASP A 13 -4.02 16.31 0.48
CA ASP A 13 -3.99 15.91 1.89
C ASP A 13 -5.06 14.86 2.17
N GLY A 14 -6.25 15.01 1.61
CA GLY A 14 -7.31 14.00 1.63
C GLY A 14 -6.93 12.69 0.94
N ILE A 15 -6.29 12.75 -0.23
CA ILE A 15 -5.79 11.55 -0.94
C ILE A 15 -4.76 10.82 -0.08
N GLU A 16 -3.81 11.55 0.50
CA GLU A 16 -2.79 10.98 1.36
C GLU A 16 -3.38 10.36 2.63
N ALA A 17 -4.33 11.04 3.28
CA ALA A 17 -5.04 10.52 4.44
C ALA A 17 -5.75 9.19 4.13
N GLU A 18 -6.34 9.07 2.94
CA GLU A 18 -6.97 7.84 2.49
C GLU A 18 -5.96 6.73 2.20
N VAL A 19 -4.81 7.03 1.59
CA VAL A 19 -3.71 6.07 1.43
C VAL A 19 -3.25 5.56 2.80
N ARG A 20 -3.04 6.45 3.77
CA ARG A 20 -2.68 6.06 5.15
C ARG A 20 -3.73 5.14 5.77
N ARG A 21 -5.00 5.50 5.67
CA ARG A 21 -6.13 4.71 6.21
C ARG A 21 -6.15 3.29 5.63
N LEU A 22 -5.98 3.16 4.31
CA LEU A 22 -5.94 1.86 3.64
C LEU A 22 -4.69 1.07 3.99
N ALA A 23 -3.54 1.73 4.12
CA ALA A 23 -2.27 1.12 4.55
C ALA A 23 -2.39 0.52 5.96
N ARG A 24 -2.95 1.26 6.93
CA ARG A 24 -3.22 0.74 8.27
C ARG A 24 -4.15 -0.47 8.26
N SER A 25 -5.18 -0.45 7.42
CA SER A 25 -6.09 -1.58 7.24
C SER A 25 -5.37 -2.82 6.66
N VAL A 26 -4.43 -2.64 5.72
CA VAL A 26 -3.60 -3.74 5.19
C VAL A 26 -2.70 -4.30 6.28
N ALA A 27 -2.02 -3.43 7.04
CA ALA A 27 -1.11 -3.83 8.12
C ALA A 27 -1.85 -4.62 9.21
N ARG A 28 -3.05 -4.18 9.60
CA ARG A 28 -3.91 -4.91 10.53
C ARG A 28 -4.24 -6.31 10.02
N ARG A 29 -4.66 -6.45 8.75
CA ARG A 29 -4.96 -7.77 8.15
C ARG A 29 -3.75 -8.70 8.12
N LEU A 30 -2.56 -8.17 7.84
CA LEU A 30 -1.33 -8.96 7.89
C LEU A 30 -1.10 -9.53 9.30
N ARG A 31 -1.20 -8.68 10.34
CA ARG A 31 -1.04 -9.09 11.74
C ARG A 31 -2.11 -10.07 12.20
N ASP A 32 -3.38 -9.81 11.89
CA ASP A 32 -4.51 -10.69 12.23
C ASP A 32 -4.35 -12.07 11.59
N SER A 33 -3.68 -12.15 10.44
CA SER A 33 -3.35 -13.40 9.75
C SER A 33 -1.96 -13.96 10.08
N SER A 34 -1.21 -13.35 11.01
CA SER A 34 0.18 -13.74 11.34
C SER A 34 1.13 -13.76 10.13
N LEU A 35 0.92 -12.87 9.16
CA LEU A 35 1.70 -12.77 7.92
C LEU A 35 2.59 -11.53 7.92
N LEU A 36 3.78 -11.68 7.32
CA LEU A 36 4.66 -10.60 6.89
C LEU A 36 4.52 -10.38 5.40
N CYS A 37 4.77 -9.17 4.90
CA CYS A 37 4.90 -8.88 3.48
C CYS A 37 6.27 -8.31 3.14
N ARG A 38 6.75 -8.55 1.92
CA ARG A 38 7.98 -7.91 1.40
C ARG A 38 7.69 -6.87 0.33
N THR A 39 6.43 -6.64 -0.01
CA THR A 39 6.07 -5.65 -1.03
C THR A 39 4.84 -4.88 -0.61
N VAL A 40 4.96 -3.56 -0.67
CA VAL A 40 3.85 -2.62 -0.52
C VAL A 40 3.59 -2.02 -1.90
N ARG A 41 2.31 -1.94 -2.28
CA ARG A 41 1.87 -1.34 -3.54
C ARG A 41 0.72 -0.38 -3.31
N ILE A 42 0.65 0.64 -4.14
CA ILE A 42 -0.51 1.50 -4.29
C ILE A 42 -1.07 1.37 -5.71
N LYS A 43 -2.39 1.48 -5.83
CA LYS A 43 -3.14 1.52 -7.08
C LYS A 43 -3.94 2.82 -7.07
N ILE A 44 -3.78 3.62 -8.11
CA ILE A 44 -4.50 4.87 -8.30
C ILE A 44 -5.22 4.78 -9.64
N ARG A 45 -6.51 5.13 -9.66
CA ARG A 45 -7.29 5.28 -10.89
C ARG A 45 -7.82 6.70 -10.98
N TYR A 46 -7.59 7.32 -12.13
CA TYR A 46 -8.03 8.66 -12.47
C TYR A 46 -9.47 8.64 -13.01
N PRO A 47 -10.14 9.80 -13.14
CA PRO A 47 -11.51 9.88 -13.65
C PRO A 47 -11.67 9.35 -15.08
N ASP A 48 -10.62 9.45 -15.89
CA ASP A 48 -10.55 8.90 -17.25
C ASP A 48 -10.28 7.38 -17.31
N PHE A 49 -10.39 6.69 -16.17
CA PHE A 49 -10.18 5.26 -15.98
C PHE A 49 -8.74 4.76 -16.18
N ARG A 50 -7.78 5.64 -16.51
CA ARG A 50 -6.37 5.25 -16.48
C ARG A 50 -5.98 4.80 -15.08
N THR A 51 -5.22 3.72 -15.00
CA THR A 51 -4.80 3.13 -13.73
C THR A 51 -3.28 3.10 -13.66
N VAL A 52 -2.73 3.63 -12.57
CA VAL A 52 -1.30 3.56 -12.26
C VAL A 52 -1.12 2.69 -11.02
N THR A 53 -0.17 1.76 -11.08
CA THR A 53 0.27 0.98 -9.92
C THR A 53 1.75 1.25 -9.67
N ARG A 54 2.10 1.47 -8.41
CA ARG A 54 3.48 1.64 -7.95
C ARG A 54 3.71 0.75 -6.76
N GLN A 55 4.92 0.19 -6.67
CA GLN A 55 5.26 -0.74 -5.61
C GLN A 55 6.74 -0.65 -5.27
N VAL A 56 7.06 -1.00 -4.03
CA VAL A 56 8.43 -1.17 -3.54
C VAL A 56 8.53 -2.54 -2.90
N ARG A 57 9.61 -3.26 -3.22
CA ARG A 57 9.99 -4.50 -2.56
C ARG A 57 11.08 -4.19 -1.52
N LEU A 58 10.86 -4.67 -0.31
CA LEU A 58 11.76 -4.53 0.83
C LEU A 58 12.60 -5.80 0.99
N GLY A 59 13.80 -5.65 1.56
CA GLY A 59 14.70 -6.78 1.82
C GLY A 59 14.20 -7.71 2.94
N VAL A 60 13.40 -7.18 3.86
CA VAL A 60 12.86 -7.89 5.03
C VAL A 60 11.34 -7.96 4.99
N GLY A 61 10.77 -8.98 5.63
CA GLY A 61 9.32 -9.10 5.81
C GLY A 61 8.84 -8.12 6.88
N ILE A 62 7.73 -7.43 6.61
CA ILE A 62 7.15 -6.41 7.48
C ILE A 62 5.64 -6.60 7.63
N ASP A 63 5.12 -6.26 8.79
CA ASP A 63 3.69 -6.17 9.09
C ASP A 63 3.36 -4.90 9.92
N SER A 64 4.40 -4.11 10.25
CA SER A 64 4.24 -2.92 11.07
C SER A 64 3.44 -1.85 10.35
N GLU A 65 2.49 -1.28 11.09
CA GLU A 65 1.57 -0.28 10.57
C GLU A 65 2.30 0.97 10.06
N GLY A 66 3.20 1.53 10.89
CA GLY A 66 3.93 2.74 10.54
C GLY A 66 4.83 2.57 9.32
N LEU A 67 5.47 1.41 9.12
CA LEU A 67 6.33 1.20 7.96
C LEU A 67 5.53 1.02 6.68
N ILE A 68 4.43 0.25 6.72
CA ILE A 68 3.55 0.08 5.57
C ILE A 68 2.92 1.41 5.16
N GLU A 69 2.47 2.22 6.14
CA GLU A 69 1.98 3.58 5.91
C GLU A 69 3.05 4.46 5.27
N THR A 70 4.25 4.50 5.85
CA THR A 70 5.38 5.29 5.33
C THR A 70 5.69 4.93 3.88
N VAL A 71 5.78 3.64 3.56
CA VAL A 71 6.09 3.18 2.19
C VAL A 71 4.94 3.52 1.23
N ALA A 72 3.68 3.37 1.65
CA ALA A 72 2.53 3.71 0.81
C ALA A 72 2.47 5.21 0.49
N VAL A 73 2.71 6.07 1.49
CA VAL A 73 2.78 7.54 1.29
C VAL A 73 3.97 7.93 0.43
N TYR A 74 5.13 7.31 0.63
CA TYR A 74 6.30 7.51 -0.25
C TYR A 74 5.97 7.18 -1.71
N LEU A 75 5.31 6.04 -1.96
CA LEU A 75 4.88 5.66 -3.31
C LEU A 75 3.92 6.68 -3.93
N LEU A 76 3.02 7.25 -3.13
CA LEU A 76 2.09 8.28 -3.59
C LEU A 76 2.87 9.54 -3.99
N ARG A 77 3.64 10.11 -3.06
CA ARG A 77 4.34 11.39 -3.25
C ARG A 77 5.37 11.36 -4.37
N GLU A 78 6.15 10.29 -4.45
CA GLU A 78 7.33 10.25 -5.32
C GLU A 78 7.08 9.56 -6.66
N ARG A 79 6.01 8.75 -6.77
CA ARG A 79 5.83 7.83 -7.92
C ARG A 79 4.48 7.95 -8.61
N VAL A 80 3.59 8.80 -8.11
CA VAL A 80 2.28 9.08 -8.72
C VAL A 80 2.19 10.57 -9.02
N ALA A 81 1.77 10.90 -10.24
CA ALA A 81 1.40 12.26 -10.59
C ALA A 81 -0.05 12.48 -10.17
N LEU A 82 -0.28 13.38 -9.21
CA LEU A 82 -1.61 13.89 -8.91
C LEU A 82 -1.81 15.12 -9.80
N ASP A 83 -2.83 15.08 -10.65
CA ASP A 83 -3.23 16.20 -11.50
C ASP A 83 -4.56 16.80 -11.01
N GLU A 84 -5.00 17.88 -11.65
CA GLU A 84 -6.22 18.60 -11.27
C GLU A 84 -7.50 17.76 -11.44
N GLN A 85 -7.43 16.63 -12.16
CA GLN A 85 -8.57 15.72 -12.33
C GLN A 85 -8.85 14.91 -11.06
N GLY A 86 -7.85 14.80 -10.16
CA GLY A 86 -7.98 14.05 -8.92
C GLY A 86 -7.98 12.54 -9.11
N VAL A 87 -8.51 11.83 -8.12
CA VAL A 87 -8.45 10.37 -8.02
C VAL A 87 -9.84 9.77 -7.78
N ARG A 88 -10.23 8.83 -8.64
CA ARG A 88 -11.49 8.07 -8.56
C ARG A 88 -11.41 6.87 -7.62
N LEU A 89 -10.25 6.21 -7.57
CA LEU A 89 -10.03 5.04 -6.72
C LEU A 89 -8.60 5.01 -6.18
N ILE A 90 -8.51 4.65 -4.90
CA ILE A 90 -7.26 4.40 -4.19
C ILE A 90 -7.26 2.97 -3.70
N GLY A 91 -6.16 2.26 -3.94
CA GLY A 91 -5.89 0.94 -3.40
C GLY A 91 -4.52 0.85 -2.76
N VAL A 92 -4.43 0.13 -1.65
CA VAL A 92 -3.16 -0.27 -1.01
C VAL A 92 -3.15 -1.78 -0.87
N GLY A 93 -2.01 -2.39 -1.15
CA GLY A 93 -1.86 -3.84 -1.11
C GLY A 93 -0.50 -4.28 -0.61
N ALA A 94 -0.48 -5.50 -0.09
CA ALA A 94 0.72 -6.25 0.23
C ALA A 94 0.93 -7.40 -0.77
N ALA A 95 2.16 -7.86 -0.93
CA ALA A 95 2.52 -9.05 -1.70
C ALA A 95 3.80 -9.68 -1.15
N HIS A 96 4.17 -10.86 -1.68
CA HIS A 96 5.27 -11.68 -1.19
C HIS A 96 5.11 -11.97 0.31
N LEU A 97 4.01 -12.66 0.62
CA LEU A 97 3.60 -12.95 1.98
C LEU A 97 4.35 -14.17 2.51
N ALA A 98 4.69 -14.14 3.80
CA ALA A 98 5.29 -15.25 4.52
C ALA A 98 4.72 -15.29 5.93
N GLU A 99 4.66 -16.46 6.56
CA GLU A 99 4.28 -16.56 7.97
C GLU A 99 5.31 -15.88 8.86
N THR A 100 4.85 -15.24 9.93
CA THR A 100 5.73 -14.59 10.92
C THR A 100 6.63 -15.62 11.63
N THR A 101 6.19 -16.87 11.71
CA THR A 101 6.92 -18.03 12.23
C THR A 101 7.97 -18.59 11.27
N ALA A 102 8.06 -18.11 10.02
CA ALA A 102 9.13 -18.46 9.10
C ALA A 102 10.45 -17.78 9.53
N ARG A 103 10.97 -18.15 10.70
CA ARG A 103 12.41 -18.06 10.98
C ARG A 103 13.09 -18.84 9.88
N GLN A 104 13.94 -18.15 9.14
CA GLN A 104 14.87 -18.78 8.20
C GLN A 104 15.59 -19.91 8.94
N LEU A 105 15.26 -21.16 8.61
CA LEU A 105 16.06 -22.30 9.03
C LEU A 105 17.46 -22.08 8.43
N PRO A 106 18.54 -22.15 9.22
CA PRO A 106 19.88 -22.04 8.66
C PRO A 106 20.05 -23.19 7.66
N LEU A 107 20.36 -22.84 6.41
CA LEU A 107 20.67 -23.79 5.35
C LEU A 107 22.16 -24.13 5.46
N PHE A 108 22.56 -24.87 6.49
CA PHE A 108 23.83 -25.58 6.55
C PHE A 108 23.69 -26.79 7.48
N GLU A 109 23.65 -27.99 6.90
CA GLU A 109 24.40 -29.16 7.40
C GLU A 109 25.69 -29.26 6.58
#